data_AF-A0A9P5JMF2-F1
#
_entry.id   AF-A0A9P5JMF2-F1
#
_cell.length_a   1.000
_cell.length_b   1.000
_cell.length_c   1.000
_cell.angle_alpha   90.00
_cell.angle_beta   90.00
_cell.angle_gamma   90.00
#
_symmetry.space_group_name_H-M   'P 1'
#
loop_
_entity.id
_entity.type
_entity.pdbx_description
1 polymer ?
#
loop_
_entity_poly.entity_id
_entity_poly.type
_entity_poly.pdbx_seq_one_letter_code
_entity_poly.pdbx_strand_id
1 'polypeptide(L)'
;MFSKTLTILAVGFSALSAISPASARVIGITAPATVTPGTAFPVTLQTASFSENINNYYLVFGMAPQSDSNGGLGTLIGMGYDLVENGQSETGPGSFNVSITIPNTYDPSTQGSAVNLRTVVFSTVGASEQIITPLFSTNITVA
;
A
#
# COMPACT_ATOMS: atom_id res chain seq x y z
N MET A 1 -36.69 3.90 -64.50
CA MET A 1 -35.55 4.51 -63.77
C MET A 1 -35.70 4.15 -62.31
N PHE A 2 -34.78 3.36 -61.76
CA PHE A 2 -34.84 2.84 -60.39
C PHE A 2 -34.36 3.89 -59.39
N SER A 3 -35.20 4.23 -58.42
CA SER A 3 -34.85 5.11 -57.29
C SER A 3 -34.08 4.29 -56.24
N LYS A 4 -32.82 4.66 -55.97
CA LYS A 4 -31.99 4.03 -54.94
C LYS A 4 -32.10 4.84 -53.64
N THR A 5 -32.80 4.30 -52.65
CA THR A 5 -32.80 4.83 -51.28
C THR A 5 -31.55 4.32 -50.56
N LEU A 6 -30.67 5.23 -50.16
CA LEU A 6 -29.48 4.92 -49.37
C LEU A 6 -29.85 4.92 -47.88
N THR A 7 -30.04 3.73 -47.31
CA THR A 7 -30.21 3.57 -45.85
C THR A 7 -28.83 3.60 -45.20
N ILE A 8 -28.44 4.73 -44.61
CA ILE A 8 -27.25 4.83 -43.76
C ILE A 8 -27.64 4.36 -42.36
N LEU A 9 -27.14 3.19 -41.96
CA LEU A 9 -27.28 2.67 -40.60
C LEU A 9 -26.27 3.40 -39.71
N ALA A 10 -26.70 4.44 -38.99
CA ALA A 10 -25.90 5.08 -37.97
C ALA A 10 -25.82 4.14 -36.76
N VAL A 11 -24.73 3.36 -36.66
CA VAL A 11 -24.44 2.56 -35.48
C VAL A 11 -23.89 3.51 -34.42
N GLY A 12 -24.75 3.92 -33.48
CA GLY A 12 -24.34 4.73 -32.34
C GLY A 12 -23.37 3.95 -31.46
N PHE A 13 -22.11 4.36 -31.44
CA PHE A 13 -21.15 3.95 -30.43
C PHE A 13 -21.56 4.64 -29.11
N SER A 14 -22.33 3.95 -28.27
CA SER A 14 -22.48 4.32 -26.87
C SER A 14 -21.11 4.12 -26.23
N ALA A 15 -20.32 5.19 -26.12
CA ALA A 15 -19.12 5.18 -25.30
C ALA A 15 -19.57 4.93 -23.86
N LEU A 16 -19.48 3.68 -23.40
CA LEU A 16 -19.43 3.39 -21.97
C LEU A 16 -18.18 4.09 -21.47
N SER A 17 -18.35 5.29 -20.90
CA SER A 17 -17.38 5.85 -19.98
C SER A 17 -17.30 4.87 -18.83
N ALA A 18 -16.36 3.93 -18.92
CA ALA A 18 -15.95 3.09 -17.82
C ALA A 18 -15.51 4.05 -16.70
N ILE A 19 -16.41 4.31 -15.76
CA ILE A 19 -16.05 4.91 -14.48
C ILE A 19 -15.08 3.90 -13.91
N SER A 20 -13.77 4.19 -13.96
CA SER A 20 -12.83 3.31 -13.28
C SER A 20 -13.24 3.28 -11.81
N PRO A 21 -13.29 2.11 -11.17
CA PRO A 21 -13.40 2.08 -9.72
C PRO A 21 -12.30 3.00 -9.17
N ALA A 22 -12.66 3.92 -8.28
CA ALA A 22 -11.69 4.80 -7.66
C ALA A 22 -10.76 3.94 -6.81
N SER A 23 -9.59 3.58 -7.33
CA SER A 23 -8.57 2.89 -6.54
C SER A 23 -8.02 3.82 -5.47
N ALA A 24 -7.46 3.25 -4.41
CA ALA A 24 -6.86 4.00 -3.33
C ALA A 24 -5.40 3.62 -3.15
N ARG A 25 -4.55 4.63 -2.94
CA ARG A 25 -3.12 4.45 -2.65
C ARG A 25 -2.85 4.69 -1.18
N VAL A 26 -1.90 3.97 -0.61
CA VAL A 26 -1.33 4.30 0.70
C VAL A 26 -0.62 5.65 0.63
N ILE A 27 -0.90 6.48 1.61
CA ILE A 27 -0.33 7.82 1.78
C ILE A 27 0.40 7.98 3.13
N GLY A 28 0.32 6.98 4.01
CA GLY A 28 0.96 7.02 5.31
C GLY A 28 0.73 5.75 6.12
N ILE A 29 1.48 5.64 7.21
CA ILE A 29 1.31 4.59 8.22
C ILE A 29 1.29 5.19 9.62
N THR A 30 0.60 4.50 10.52
CA THR A 30 0.66 4.75 11.96
C THR A 30 0.73 3.42 12.71
N ALA A 31 1.29 3.43 13.90
CA ALA A 31 1.45 2.25 14.74
C ALA A 31 1.32 2.64 16.23
N PRO A 32 1.05 1.68 17.13
CA PRO A 32 1.13 1.92 18.57
C PRO A 32 2.48 2.52 18.97
N ALA A 33 2.45 3.48 19.89
CA ALA A 33 3.66 4.16 20.36
C ALA A 33 4.64 3.21 21.05
N THR A 34 4.12 2.13 21.66
CA THR A 34 4.91 1.10 22.33
C THR A 34 4.46 -0.27 21.88
N VAL A 35 5.42 -1.13 21.56
CA VAL A 35 5.20 -2.51 21.13
C VAL A 35 6.18 -3.44 21.83
N THR A 36 5.78 -4.69 22.00
CA THR A 36 6.58 -5.71 22.69
C THR A 36 7.03 -6.78 21.70
N PRO A 37 8.33 -7.15 21.68
CA PRO A 37 8.84 -8.24 20.85
C PRO A 37 8.04 -9.53 21.04
N GLY A 38 7.82 -10.26 19.95
CA GLY A 38 7.04 -11.49 19.93
C GLY A 38 5.52 -11.30 20.01
N THR A 39 5.03 -10.08 20.24
CA THR A 39 3.59 -9.78 20.26
C THR A 39 3.18 -9.08 18.98
N ALA A 40 2.10 -9.58 18.36
CA ALA A 40 1.53 -8.96 17.17
C ALA A 40 0.83 -7.64 17.53
N PHE A 41 1.01 -6.61 16.71
CA PHE A 41 0.38 -5.31 16.87
C PHE A 41 -0.14 -4.79 15.51
N PRO A 42 -1.22 -4.00 15.51
CA PRO A 42 -1.76 -3.45 14.28
C PRO A 42 -0.92 -2.25 13.80
N VAL A 43 -0.54 -2.26 12.53
CA VAL A 43 -0.07 -1.08 11.81
C VAL A 43 -1.20 -0.61 10.91
N THR A 44 -1.63 0.63 11.10
CA THR A 44 -2.70 1.23 10.31
C THR A 44 -2.12 1.92 9.09
N LEU A 45 -2.49 1.45 7.90
CA LEU A 45 -2.18 2.10 6.64
C LEU A 45 -3.31 3.06 6.29
N GLN A 46 -2.94 4.29 5.94
CA GLN A 46 -3.87 5.32 5.52
C GLN A 46 -3.92 5.36 4.00
N THR A 47 -5.12 5.33 3.43
CA THR A 47 -5.33 5.34 1.99
C THR A 47 -6.09 6.59 1.54
N ALA A 48 -5.79 7.06 0.34
CA ALA A 48 -6.53 8.13 -0.32
C ALA A 48 -6.87 7.74 -1.75
N SER A 49 -7.98 8.28 -2.25
CA SER A 49 -8.41 8.11 -3.64
C SER A 49 -7.28 8.48 -4.60
N PHE A 50 -7.18 7.68 -5.65
CA PHE A 50 -6.18 7.83 -6.68
C PHE A 50 -6.83 7.76 -8.06
N SER A 51 -6.34 8.58 -8.99
CA SER A 51 -6.96 8.77 -10.30
C SER A 51 -6.76 7.61 -11.27
N GLU A 52 -5.81 6.72 -10.96
CA GLU A 52 -5.47 5.56 -11.78
C GLU A 52 -5.75 4.27 -11.03
N ASN A 53 -5.99 3.20 -11.79
CA ASN A 53 -6.19 1.89 -11.20
C ASN A 53 -4.88 1.38 -10.56
N ILE A 54 -4.99 0.80 -9.38
CA ILE A 54 -3.90 0.08 -8.75
C ILE A 54 -4.14 -1.41 -8.98
N ASN A 55 -3.25 -2.05 -9.72
CA ASN A 55 -3.42 -3.43 -10.15
C ASN A 55 -2.86 -4.40 -9.11
N ASN A 56 -1.63 -4.15 -8.64
CA ASN A 56 -0.98 -4.93 -7.58
C ASN A 56 -0.53 -4.05 -6.42
N TYR A 57 -0.45 -4.65 -5.23
CA TYR A 57 -0.10 -3.94 -4.01
C TYR A 57 0.59 -4.85 -3.00
N TYR A 58 1.86 -4.57 -2.71
CA TYR A 58 2.68 -5.39 -1.82
C TYR A 58 3.43 -4.52 -0.82
N LEU A 59 3.39 -4.89 0.46
CA LEU A 59 4.08 -4.17 1.54
C LEU A 59 5.24 -4.97 2.07
N VAL A 60 6.35 -4.31 2.39
CA VAL A 60 7.41 -4.91 3.19
C VAL A 60 7.71 -3.98 4.36
N PHE A 61 7.86 -4.55 5.55
CA PHE A 61 8.19 -3.80 6.76
C PHE A 61 9.65 -4.03 7.17
N GLY A 62 10.23 -3.00 7.74
CA GLY A 62 11.54 -3.07 8.37
C GLY A 62 11.66 -2.08 9.51
N MET A 63 12.74 -2.20 10.25
CA MET A 63 13.06 -1.35 11.39
C MET A 63 14.47 -0.80 11.25
N ALA A 64 14.61 0.47 11.59
CA ALA A 64 15.92 1.10 11.75
C ALA A 64 15.96 1.87 13.08
N PRO A 65 17.13 2.06 13.70
CA PRO A 65 17.29 3.02 14.78
C PRO A 65 16.79 4.40 14.37
N GLN A 66 16.19 5.18 15.28
CA GLN A 66 15.73 6.54 14.93
C GLN A 66 16.86 7.48 14.49
N SER A 67 18.09 7.22 14.92
CA SER A 67 19.29 7.95 14.47
C SER A 67 19.71 7.61 13.04
N ASP A 68 19.12 6.58 12.42
CA ASP A 68 19.49 6.14 11.07
C ASP A 68 18.87 7.07 10.01
N SER A 69 19.72 7.88 9.37
CA SER A 69 19.34 8.77 8.27
C SER A 69 19.25 8.09 6.91
N ASN A 70 19.58 6.79 6.80
CA ASN A 70 19.47 6.08 5.54
C ASN A 70 18.01 5.92 5.14
N GLY A 71 17.69 6.11 3.86
CA GLY A 71 16.31 5.99 3.33
C GLY A 71 15.83 4.55 3.08
N GLY A 72 16.49 3.53 3.64
CA GLY A 72 16.14 2.11 3.43
C GLY A 72 15.24 1.54 4.52
N LEU A 73 14.81 0.28 4.37
CA LEU A 73 13.97 -0.42 5.35
C LEU A 73 14.69 -0.77 6.67
N GLY A 74 16.02 -0.76 6.68
CA GLY A 74 16.80 -1.28 7.80
C GLY A 74 16.70 -2.81 7.88
N THR A 75 16.53 -3.35 9.09
CA THR A 75 16.31 -4.78 9.32
C THR A 75 14.87 -5.16 8.97
N LEU A 76 14.70 -6.07 8.02
CA LEU A 76 13.37 -6.55 7.63
C LEU A 76 12.68 -7.26 8.80
N ILE A 77 11.37 -7.03 8.92
CA ILE A 77 10.53 -7.70 9.91
C ILE A 77 9.34 -8.37 9.23
N GLY A 78 9.14 -9.65 9.55
CA GLY A 78 8.08 -10.47 8.96
C GLY A 78 8.27 -10.76 7.48
N MET A 79 7.25 -11.39 6.89
CA MET A 79 7.12 -11.52 5.44
C MET A 79 6.36 -10.32 4.89
N GLY A 80 6.52 -10.03 3.59
CA GLY A 80 5.73 -8.97 2.97
C GLY A 80 4.26 -9.37 2.81
N TYR A 81 3.40 -8.37 2.68
CA TYR A 81 1.95 -8.51 2.65
C TYR A 81 1.43 -8.19 1.25
N ASP A 82 0.83 -9.18 0.59
CA ASP A 82 0.07 -8.95 -0.64
C ASP A 82 -1.33 -8.45 -0.26
N LEU A 83 -1.60 -7.18 -0.56
CA LEU A 83 -2.87 -6.57 -0.22
C LEU A 83 -3.97 -6.89 -1.23
N VAL A 84 -3.64 -7.32 -2.45
CA VAL A 84 -4.63 -7.80 -3.41
C VAL A 84 -5.18 -9.14 -2.95
N GLU A 85 -4.29 -10.07 -2.58
CA GLU A 85 -4.69 -11.38 -2.07
C GLU A 85 -5.53 -11.27 -0.79
N ASN A 86 -5.24 -10.27 0.05
CA ASN A 86 -5.97 -10.00 1.29
C ASN A 86 -7.28 -9.19 1.10
N GLY A 87 -7.71 -8.94 -0.15
CA GLY A 87 -8.94 -8.20 -0.45
C GLY A 87 -8.88 -6.71 -0.09
N GLN A 88 -7.68 -6.17 0.07
CA GLN A 88 -7.38 -4.78 0.41
C GLN A 88 -7.01 -3.93 -0.84
N SER A 89 -7.14 -4.50 -2.05
CA SER A 89 -6.91 -3.82 -3.34
C SER A 89 -7.96 -2.75 -3.67
N GLU A 90 -9.16 -2.87 -3.10
CA GLU A 90 -10.30 -1.97 -3.33
C GLU A 90 -10.72 -1.23 -2.06
N THR A 91 -9.75 -0.82 -1.24
CA THR A 91 -10.03 -0.24 0.09
C THR A 91 -10.83 1.07 0.06
N GLY A 92 -10.96 1.71 -1.10
CA GLY A 92 -11.44 3.09 -1.16
C GLY A 92 -10.55 4.01 -0.30
N PRO A 93 -10.86 5.31 -0.23
CA PRO A 93 -10.20 6.18 0.74
C PRO A 93 -10.55 5.74 2.17
N GLY A 94 -9.58 5.75 3.08
CA GLY A 94 -9.80 5.32 4.46
C GLY A 94 -8.54 4.80 5.13
N SER A 95 -8.67 3.70 5.86
CA SER A 95 -7.54 3.04 6.50
C SER A 95 -7.83 1.58 6.78
N PHE A 96 -6.79 0.76 6.81
CA PHE A 96 -6.88 -0.64 7.22
C PHE A 96 -5.67 -1.04 8.04
N ASN A 97 -5.81 -2.14 8.79
CA ASN A 97 -4.77 -2.63 9.67
C ASN A 97 -4.08 -3.85 9.08
N VAL A 98 -2.75 -3.87 9.20
CA VAL A 98 -1.93 -5.06 8.97
C VAL A 98 -1.31 -5.45 10.30
N SER A 99 -1.39 -6.74 10.65
CA SER A 99 -0.83 -7.26 11.89
C SER A 99 0.66 -7.57 11.70
N ILE A 100 1.52 -6.86 12.42
CA ILE A 100 2.98 -6.98 12.37
C ILE A 100 3.49 -7.50 13.71
N THR A 101 4.55 -8.31 13.67
CA THR A 101 5.25 -8.78 14.88
C THR A 101 6.73 -8.45 14.77
N ILE A 102 7.28 -7.77 15.77
CA ILE A 102 8.73 -7.67 15.93
C ILE A 102 9.24 -9.02 16.43
N PRO A 103 10.29 -9.62 15.84
CA PRO A 103 10.82 -10.90 16.30
C PRO A 103 11.14 -10.90 17.79
N ASN A 104 10.85 -11.98 18.49
CA ASN A 104 11.19 -12.14 19.92
C ASN A 104 12.71 -12.16 20.20
N THR A 105 13.53 -12.28 19.15
CA THR A 105 14.98 -12.17 19.20
C THR A 105 15.47 -10.72 19.25
N TYR A 106 14.57 -9.74 19.04
CA TYR A 106 14.90 -8.33 19.17
C TYR A 106 15.08 -7.96 20.64
N ASP A 107 16.24 -7.42 20.99
CA ASP A 107 16.57 -7.01 22.36
C ASP A 107 16.73 -5.48 22.42
N PRO A 108 15.74 -4.75 22.99
CA PRO A 108 15.79 -3.29 23.06
C PRO A 108 16.94 -2.76 23.93
N SER A 109 17.52 -3.57 24.82
CA SER A 109 18.64 -3.14 25.68
C SER A 109 19.97 -3.03 24.91
N THR A 110 20.14 -3.83 23.86
CA THR A 110 21.35 -3.86 23.03
C THR A 110 21.17 -3.19 21.68
N GLN A 111 19.95 -3.24 21.12
CA GLN A 111 19.62 -2.70 19.79
C GLN A 111 18.91 -1.34 19.83
N GLY A 112 18.53 -0.87 21.02
CA GLY A 112 17.94 0.44 21.28
C GLY A 112 16.42 0.46 21.19
N SER A 113 15.74 0.88 22.25
CA SER A 113 14.27 0.90 22.31
C SER A 113 13.60 1.86 21.33
N ALA A 114 14.25 2.96 20.93
CA ALA A 114 13.67 3.98 20.05
C ALA A 114 13.97 3.67 18.57
N VAL A 115 12.95 3.22 17.84
CA VAL A 115 13.08 2.77 16.45
C VAL A 115 12.11 3.48 15.53
N ASN A 116 12.46 3.49 14.25
CA ASN A 116 11.63 3.93 13.16
C ASN A 116 11.13 2.68 12.43
N LEU A 117 9.82 2.43 12.52
CA LEU A 117 9.14 1.42 11.74
C LEU A 117 8.95 1.96 10.33
N ARG A 118 9.42 1.22 9.34
CA ARG A 118 9.44 1.63 7.94
C ARG A 118 8.67 0.64 7.10
N THR A 119 8.00 1.11 6.07
CA THR A 119 7.43 0.27 5.04
C THR A 119 7.68 0.83 3.67
N VAL A 120 7.95 -0.06 2.72
CA VAL A 120 7.90 0.25 1.30
C VAL A 120 6.66 -0.39 0.74
N VAL A 121 6.00 0.32 -0.16
CA VAL A 121 4.79 -0.14 -0.81
C VAL A 121 5.08 -0.32 -2.28
N PHE A 122 5.07 -1.53 -2.78
CA PHE A 122 5.22 -1.80 -4.20
C PHE A 122 3.84 -1.82 -4.85
N SER A 123 3.64 -0.97 -5.84
CA SER A 123 2.37 -0.88 -6.56
C SER A 123 2.59 -0.83 -8.06
N THR A 124 1.74 -1.50 -8.82
CA THR A 124 1.64 -1.30 -10.28
C THR A 124 0.39 -0.47 -10.58
N VAL A 125 0.56 0.57 -11.40
CA VAL A 125 -0.47 1.59 -11.64
C VAL A 125 -0.81 1.69 -13.12
N GLY A 126 -2.11 1.78 -13.39
CA GLY A 126 -2.66 2.07 -14.70
C GLY A 126 -2.49 0.93 -15.70
N ALA A 127 -2.89 1.19 -16.95
CA ALA A 127 -2.78 0.22 -18.04
C ALA A 127 -1.31 -0.03 -18.47
N SER A 128 -0.41 0.89 -18.16
CA SER A 128 1.02 0.78 -18.45
C SER A 128 1.81 0.07 -17.36
N GLU A 129 1.15 -0.38 -16.29
CA GLU A 129 1.75 -1.10 -15.15
C GLU A 129 2.96 -0.36 -14.54
N GLN A 130 2.86 0.97 -14.44
CA GLN A 130 3.94 1.77 -13.87
C GLN A 130 4.19 1.34 -12.42
N ILE A 131 5.45 1.05 -12.10
CA ILE A 131 5.85 0.70 -10.74
C ILE A 131 6.04 1.98 -9.92
N ILE A 132 5.39 2.04 -8.77
CA ILE A 132 5.56 3.10 -7.77
C ILE A 132 5.95 2.45 -6.44
N THR A 133 6.97 3.01 -5.77
CA THR A 133 7.54 2.46 -4.53
C THR A 133 7.69 3.50 -3.42
N PRO A 134 6.60 4.09 -2.88
CA PRO A 134 6.73 5.02 -1.77
C PRO A 134 7.24 4.32 -0.51
N LEU A 135 8.07 5.05 0.24
CA LEU A 135 8.53 4.67 1.57
C LEU A 135 7.78 5.51 2.61
N PHE A 136 7.22 4.85 3.61
CA PHE A 136 6.59 5.51 4.76
C PHE A 136 7.29 5.07 6.04
N SER A 137 7.26 5.94 7.05
CA SER A 137 7.81 5.60 8.35
C SER A 137 7.06 6.24 9.50
N THR A 138 7.14 5.61 10.66
CA THR A 138 6.62 6.13 11.93
C THR A 138 7.55 5.72 13.07
N ASN A 139 7.58 6.55 14.11
CA ASN A 139 8.38 6.30 15.30
C ASN A 139 7.61 5.41 16.27
N ILE A 140 8.28 4.39 16.81
CA ILE A 140 7.75 3.52 17.87
C ILE A 140 8.83 3.28 18.92
N THR A 141 8.40 2.82 20.10
CA THR A 141 9.27 2.34 21.16
C THR A 141 9.09 0.83 21.33
N VAL A 142 10.18 0.09 21.38
CA VAL A 142 10.19 -1.35 21.68
C VAL A 142 10.53 -1.54 23.15
N ALA A 143 9.61 -2.12 23.91
CA ALA A 143 9.70 -2.31 25.35
C ALA A 143 9.11 -3.66 25.81
#